data_AF-A0A8R1U114-F1
#
_entry.id   AF-A0A8R1U114-F1
#
_cell.length_a   1.000
_cell.length_b   1.000
_cell.length_c   1.000
_cell.angle_alpha   90.00
_cell.angle_beta   90.00
_cell.angle_gamma   90.00
#
_symmetry.space_group_name_H-M   'P 1'
#
loop_
_entity.id
_entity.type
_entity.pdbx_description
1 polymer ?
#
loop_
_entity_poly.entity_id
_entity_poly.type
_entity_poly.pdbx_seq_one_letter_code
_entity_poly.pdbx_strand_id
1 'polypeptide(L)'
;MLAVNVGFIRSVMNSISVANSKMHHKCRNIEKPYLRSDVYRVKVPDDKIKWEVVWLEYAPQDFTSLTAIDKPWADPNDFKNQKFKWNDVDGLISRRSYMGKYNLDKTGRPLNPVGRTGLRGRGVLGRWGPNHAADPIVSRIHHGQLQFVGIARRDSGEWAIPGGMVDAGEDIQETLKREFTEEALDGKKYPELDMLWCKGVELYRGYVDDPRNTDNAWIETVVVNFHDNDGYLNNVTLKAGDDAIKLRWITVSVGEKLYSSHEDFIKLLAQHHNCTDTELHYGSGNYYLYIGSFVASVAVVSVWSSLDVIVKCPEGLNKYQALSTMSRRPGPPSIDGLYSLKIDNISYQTAPQDLRRLFEKYGEIGDIHIPRDRYTKQSKGFGFVRFYSRRDAEYAMDRMDGRWVDGREIRVAMARYERPIDERSRNGGSGGYRSSRRRPWFAAAAVAAAANHRNTV
;
A
#
# COMPACT_ATOMS: atom_id res chain seq x y z
N MET A 1 45.44 15.24 24.73
CA MET A 1 44.41 15.95 25.53
C MET A 1 43.37 16.51 24.57
N LEU A 2 42.10 16.41 24.96
CA LEU A 2 40.87 16.80 24.24
C LEU A 2 40.31 15.73 23.27
N ALA A 3 39.36 14.98 23.82
CA ALA A 3 38.53 14.00 23.15
C ALA A 3 37.47 14.68 22.26
N VAL A 4 37.30 14.15 21.06
CA VAL A 4 36.21 14.44 20.14
C VAL A 4 35.43 13.13 19.95
N ASN A 5 34.10 13.25 19.85
CA ASN A 5 33.13 12.21 19.47
C ASN A 5 32.66 11.21 20.52
N VAL A 6 31.63 11.60 21.28
CA VAL A 6 30.50 10.73 21.62
C VAL A 6 29.21 11.55 21.46
N GLY A 7 28.79 11.75 20.21
CA GLY A 7 27.56 12.44 19.81
C GLY A 7 26.54 11.52 19.13
N PHE A 8 26.63 10.21 19.37
CA PHE A 8 25.79 9.18 18.76
C PHE A 8 25.18 8.35 19.89
N ILE A 9 23.90 7.96 19.81
CA ILE A 9 23.14 7.14 20.78
C ILE A 9 22.38 7.92 21.88
N ARG A 10 21.53 8.90 21.53
CA ARG A 10 20.47 9.35 22.47
C ARG A 10 19.05 9.46 21.91
N SER A 11 18.81 9.02 20.67
CA SER A 11 17.47 9.12 20.05
C SER A 11 16.70 7.79 19.91
N VAL A 12 17.24 6.65 20.32
CA VAL A 12 16.63 5.32 20.03
C VAL A 12 15.83 4.72 21.20
N MET A 13 15.83 5.34 22.39
CA MET A 13 15.20 4.74 23.57
C MET A 13 13.69 5.03 23.77
N ASN A 14 13.08 5.91 22.95
CA ASN A 14 11.65 6.24 23.10
C ASN A 14 10.69 5.53 22.14
N SER A 15 11.18 4.74 21.17
CA SER A 15 10.33 3.99 20.23
C SER A 15 9.93 2.59 20.73
N ILE A 16 10.62 2.05 21.74
CA ILE A 16 10.34 0.70 22.28
C ILE A 16 9.05 0.66 23.12
N SER A 17 8.58 1.79 23.66
CA SER A 17 7.40 1.80 24.54
C SER A 17 6.05 1.72 23.81
N VAL A 18 5.99 2.09 22.53
CA VAL A 18 4.71 2.18 21.78
C VAL A 18 4.22 0.81 21.31
N ALA A 19 5.11 -0.16 21.09
CA ALA A 19 4.74 -1.50 20.64
C ALA A 19 4.23 -2.42 21.76
N ASN A 20 4.55 -2.14 23.03
CA ASN A 20 4.40 -3.10 24.13
C ASN A 20 2.98 -3.18 24.74
N SER A 21 2.00 -2.38 24.29
CA SER A 21 0.66 -2.36 24.89
C SER A 21 -0.50 -2.67 23.94
N LYS A 22 -0.26 -2.88 22.64
CA LYS A 22 -1.36 -3.23 21.73
C LYS A 22 -1.72 -4.71 21.89
N MET A 23 -2.93 -4.97 22.36
CA MET A 23 -3.52 -6.30 22.33
C MET A 23 -3.55 -6.78 20.89
N HIS A 24 -3.19 -8.04 20.67
CA HIS A 24 -3.28 -8.64 19.35
C HIS A 24 -4.75 -8.90 18.98
N HIS A 25 -5.16 -8.57 17.76
CA HIS A 25 -6.54 -8.73 17.28
C HIS A 25 -6.60 -9.61 16.04
N LYS A 26 -5.65 -9.49 15.11
CA LYS A 26 -5.65 -10.25 13.85
C LYS A 26 -5.55 -11.75 14.09
N CYS A 27 -4.70 -12.16 15.03
CA CYS A 27 -4.56 -13.57 15.42
C CYS A 27 -5.72 -14.13 16.26
N ARG A 28 -6.75 -13.33 16.59
CA ARG A 28 -7.93 -13.78 17.35
C ARG A 28 -9.22 -13.72 16.54
N ASN A 29 -9.12 -13.52 15.22
CA ASN A 29 -10.29 -13.47 14.36
C ASN A 29 -11.05 -14.80 14.38
N ILE A 30 -12.34 -14.74 14.73
CA ILE A 30 -13.26 -15.89 14.79
C ILE A 30 -14.28 -15.92 13.66
N GLU A 31 -14.36 -14.86 12.84
CA GLU A 31 -15.33 -14.74 11.74
C GLU A 31 -14.99 -15.65 10.57
N LYS A 32 -13.74 -16.11 10.51
CA LYS A 32 -13.22 -16.99 9.46
C LYS A 32 -12.41 -18.11 10.10
N PRO A 33 -12.33 -19.29 9.46
CA PRO A 33 -11.47 -20.34 9.95
C PRO A 33 -10.01 -19.93 9.82
N TYR A 34 -9.15 -20.59 10.59
CA TYR A 34 -7.71 -20.46 10.49
C TYR A 34 -7.24 -20.79 9.07
N LEU A 35 -6.21 -20.10 8.62
CA LEU A 35 -5.73 -20.08 7.24
C LEU A 35 -5.67 -21.49 6.61
N ARG A 36 -6.36 -21.65 5.46
CA ARG A 36 -6.40 -22.88 4.65
C ARG A 36 -6.86 -24.11 5.45
N SER A 37 -7.80 -23.94 6.37
CA SER A 37 -8.39 -25.00 7.17
C SER A 37 -9.86 -24.72 7.45
N ASP A 38 -10.54 -25.69 8.08
CA ASP A 38 -11.88 -25.54 8.63
C ASP A 38 -11.87 -25.35 10.16
N VAL A 39 -10.70 -25.02 10.73
CA VAL A 39 -10.49 -24.91 12.17
C VAL A 39 -10.80 -23.49 12.65
N TYR A 40 -11.69 -23.36 13.63
CA TYR A 40 -12.03 -22.07 14.23
C TYR A 40 -11.34 -21.87 15.57
N ARG A 41 -10.96 -20.62 15.84
CA ARG A 41 -10.40 -20.22 17.13
C ARG A 41 -11.51 -20.18 18.17
N VAL A 42 -11.17 -20.53 19.41
CA VAL A 42 -12.01 -20.20 20.57
C VAL A 42 -12.02 -18.69 20.73
N LYS A 43 -13.21 -18.09 20.91
CA LYS A 43 -13.33 -16.66 21.21
C LYS A 43 -12.61 -16.36 22.52
N VAL A 44 -11.57 -15.53 22.47
CA VAL A 44 -10.83 -15.04 23.63
C VAL A 44 -11.30 -13.62 23.95
N PRO A 45 -12.05 -13.41 25.05
CA PRO A 45 -12.38 -12.08 25.54
C PRO A 45 -11.14 -11.25 25.83
N ASP A 46 -11.24 -9.93 25.66
CA ASP A 46 -10.13 -9.00 25.80
C ASP A 46 -9.51 -9.03 27.22
N ASP A 47 -10.34 -9.16 28.25
CA ASP A 47 -9.93 -9.33 29.65
C ASP A 47 -9.27 -10.70 29.95
N LYS A 48 -9.32 -11.65 29.02
CA LYS A 48 -8.77 -13.01 29.18
C LYS A 48 -7.58 -13.32 28.27
N ILE A 49 -7.07 -12.33 27.55
CA ILE A 49 -5.89 -12.52 26.67
C ILE A 49 -4.66 -12.91 27.49
N LYS A 50 -4.39 -12.18 28.56
CA LYS A 50 -3.17 -12.33 29.37
C LYS A 50 -3.13 -13.67 30.09
N TRP A 51 -1.99 -14.37 30.00
CA TRP A 51 -1.83 -15.72 30.57
C TRP A 51 -1.97 -15.73 32.10
N GLU A 52 -1.66 -14.62 32.74
CA GLU A 52 -1.78 -14.38 34.18
C GLU A 52 -3.24 -14.43 34.65
N VAL A 53 -4.19 -14.19 33.74
CA VAL A 53 -5.62 -14.32 34.02
C VAL A 53 -5.99 -15.80 34.03
N VAL A 54 -6.46 -16.27 35.18
CA VAL A 54 -6.94 -17.63 35.37
C VAL A 54 -8.19 -17.85 34.51
N TRP A 55 -8.14 -18.87 33.64
CA TRP A 55 -9.26 -19.26 32.81
C TRP A 55 -9.24 -20.78 32.61
N LEU A 56 -9.90 -21.51 33.52
CA LEU A 56 -9.84 -22.98 33.58
C LEU A 56 -10.57 -23.65 32.41
N GLU A 57 -11.60 -22.99 31.87
CA GLU A 57 -12.39 -23.48 30.75
C GLU A 57 -11.71 -23.24 29.39
N TYR A 58 -10.53 -22.60 29.35
CA TYR A 58 -9.82 -22.34 28.11
C TYR A 58 -9.31 -23.64 27.48
N ALA A 59 -10.05 -24.16 26.50
CA ALA A 59 -9.79 -25.41 25.80
C ALA A 59 -9.76 -25.22 24.27
N PRO A 60 -8.79 -24.45 23.73
CA PRO A 60 -8.62 -24.30 22.28
C PRO A 60 -8.22 -25.62 21.61
N GLN A 61 -8.61 -25.78 20.35
CA GLN A 61 -8.16 -26.91 19.53
C GLN A 61 -6.64 -26.87 19.34
N ASP A 62 -6.01 -28.05 19.33
CA ASP A 62 -4.59 -28.22 19.00
C ASP A 62 -4.46 -28.50 17.51
N PHE A 63 -3.95 -27.53 16.73
CA PHE A 63 -3.92 -27.59 15.28
C PHE A 63 -2.52 -27.26 14.72
N THR A 64 -2.03 -28.13 13.85
CA THR A 64 -0.86 -27.89 13.00
C THR A 64 -1.23 -28.37 11.59
N SER A 65 -1.08 -27.48 10.61
CA SER A 65 -1.42 -27.76 9.22
C SER A 65 -0.51 -28.84 8.63
N LEU A 66 -1.08 -29.69 7.77
CA LEU A 66 -0.32 -30.65 6.96
C LEU A 66 0.75 -29.96 6.09
N THR A 67 0.57 -28.68 5.76
CA THR A 67 1.57 -27.91 5.01
C THR A 67 2.83 -27.62 5.82
N ALA A 68 2.77 -27.69 7.14
CA ALA A 68 3.89 -27.46 8.06
C ALA A 68 4.42 -28.76 8.71
N ILE A 69 3.75 -29.89 8.51
CA ILE A 69 4.18 -31.19 9.02
C ILE A 69 5.26 -31.77 8.09
N ASP A 70 6.32 -32.31 8.69
CA ASP A 70 7.41 -33.02 8.04
C ASP A 70 8.10 -32.24 6.91
N LYS A 71 8.12 -30.91 7.02
CA LYS A 71 8.85 -30.03 6.10
C LYS A 71 10.27 -29.76 6.61
N PRO A 72 11.28 -29.65 5.72
CA PRO A 72 12.66 -29.36 6.13
C PRO A 72 12.81 -28.05 6.92
N TRP A 73 11.98 -27.05 6.60
CA TRP A 73 11.94 -25.75 7.27
C TRP A 73 11.07 -25.73 8.53
N ALA A 74 10.44 -26.84 8.90
CA ALA A 74 9.57 -26.94 10.07
C ALA A 74 10.21 -27.79 11.17
N ASP A 75 9.79 -27.56 12.41
CA ASP A 75 10.16 -28.44 13.52
C ASP A 75 9.45 -29.81 13.37
N PRO A 76 10.02 -30.89 13.94
CA PRO A 76 9.36 -32.19 13.98
C PRO A 76 7.99 -32.11 14.65
N ASN A 77 7.01 -32.83 14.09
CA ASN A 77 5.67 -32.88 14.69
C ASN A 77 5.63 -33.71 15.98
N ASP A 78 6.52 -34.68 16.11
CA ASP A 78 6.70 -35.47 17.34
C ASP A 78 7.41 -34.66 18.43
N PHE A 79 6.70 -33.69 18.99
CA PHE A 79 7.23 -32.76 20.00
C PHE A 79 7.83 -33.46 21.23
N LYS A 80 7.22 -34.56 21.68
CA LYS A 80 7.57 -35.20 22.96
C LYS A 80 8.96 -35.81 22.97
N ASN A 81 9.45 -36.24 21.81
CA ASN A 81 10.76 -36.87 21.68
C ASN A 81 11.87 -35.87 21.30
N GLN A 82 11.54 -34.58 21.17
CA GLN A 82 12.52 -33.54 20.87
C GLN A 82 13.05 -32.86 22.13
N LYS A 83 14.31 -32.42 22.09
CA LYS A 83 14.94 -31.58 23.12
C LYS A 83 15.34 -30.24 22.53
N PHE A 84 14.40 -29.29 22.59
CA PHE A 84 14.62 -27.93 22.10
C PHE A 84 15.34 -27.07 23.14
N LYS A 85 16.22 -26.18 22.67
CA LYS A 85 16.81 -25.12 23.50
C LYS A 85 15.95 -23.86 23.45
N TRP A 86 14.94 -23.78 24.31
CA TRP A 86 14.04 -22.63 24.37
C TRP A 86 14.75 -21.36 24.84
N ASN A 87 14.30 -20.21 24.32
CA ASN A 87 14.87 -18.90 24.63
C ASN A 87 16.38 -18.79 24.34
N ASP A 88 16.91 -19.62 23.44
CA ASP A 88 18.32 -19.67 23.07
C ASP A 88 18.48 -20.02 21.58
N VAL A 89 19.72 -20.05 21.09
CA VAL A 89 20.06 -20.57 19.77
C VAL A 89 20.14 -22.10 19.82
N ASP A 90 19.33 -22.75 18.98
CA ASP A 90 19.18 -24.20 18.91
C ASP A 90 19.70 -24.74 17.58
N GLY A 91 21.00 -25.02 17.53
CA GLY A 91 21.69 -25.37 16.28
C GLY A 91 21.69 -24.19 15.31
N LEU A 92 21.06 -24.35 14.15
CA LEU A 92 20.90 -23.29 13.14
C LEU A 92 19.65 -22.42 13.37
N ILE A 93 18.79 -22.79 14.32
CA ILE A 93 17.51 -22.10 14.55
C ILE A 93 17.62 -21.21 15.77
N SER A 94 17.44 -19.90 15.60
CA SER A 94 17.22 -19.01 16.74
C SER A 94 15.82 -19.26 17.30
N ARG A 95 15.74 -19.71 18.56
CA ARG A 95 14.49 -19.78 19.31
C ARG A 95 14.36 -18.62 20.30
N ARG A 96 15.23 -17.61 20.23
CA ARG A 96 15.15 -16.41 21.06
C ARG A 96 14.05 -15.50 20.54
N SER A 97 13.24 -14.94 21.44
CA SER A 97 12.27 -13.91 21.07
C SER A 97 12.89 -12.52 21.24
N TYR A 98 12.55 -11.61 20.34
CA TYR A 98 12.85 -10.19 20.46
C TYR A 98 12.06 -9.51 21.60
N MET A 99 11.01 -10.15 22.10
CA MET A 99 10.22 -9.70 23.26
C MET A 99 10.85 -10.12 24.60
N GLY A 100 12.00 -10.80 24.58
CA GLY A 100 12.64 -11.37 25.76
C GLY A 100 12.26 -12.83 25.98
N LYS A 101 12.40 -13.32 27.23
CA LYS A 101 12.12 -14.72 27.53
C LYS A 101 10.62 -14.99 27.52
N TYR A 102 10.18 -15.99 26.76
CA TYR A 102 8.82 -16.50 26.79
C TYR A 102 8.69 -17.72 27.72
N ASN A 103 7.49 -17.90 28.25
CA ASN A 103 7.14 -19.01 29.13
C ASN A 103 6.80 -20.27 28.33
N LEU A 104 6.75 -21.41 29.01
CA LEU A 104 6.30 -22.68 28.46
C LEU A 104 4.96 -23.08 29.11
N ASP A 105 4.12 -23.75 28.33
CA ASP A 105 2.91 -24.37 28.85
C ASP A 105 3.23 -25.66 29.64
N LYS A 106 2.22 -26.24 30.27
CA LYS A 106 2.36 -27.50 31.04
C LYS A 106 2.86 -28.70 30.23
N THR A 107 2.81 -28.62 28.90
CA THR A 107 3.33 -29.65 27.98
C THR A 107 4.75 -29.37 27.52
N GLY A 108 5.35 -28.24 27.95
CA GLY A 108 6.69 -27.81 27.58
C GLY A 108 6.75 -26.99 26.29
N ARG A 109 5.61 -26.65 25.68
CA ARG A 109 5.54 -25.86 24.43
C ARG A 109 5.61 -24.36 24.73
N PRO A 110 6.22 -23.54 23.86
CA PRO A 110 6.22 -22.08 24.03
C PRO A 110 4.81 -21.51 24.22
N LEU A 111 4.68 -20.47 25.05
CA LEU A 111 3.50 -19.64 25.17
C LEU A 111 3.74 -18.31 24.48
N ASN A 112 2.81 -17.92 23.61
CA ASN A 112 2.83 -16.65 22.90
C ASN A 112 2.95 -15.49 23.91
N PRO A 113 3.98 -14.62 23.78
CA PRO A 113 4.30 -13.62 24.80
C PRO A 113 3.24 -12.53 24.94
N VAL A 114 2.38 -12.35 23.93
CA VAL A 114 1.29 -11.35 24.00
C VAL A 114 0.07 -11.89 24.74
N GLY A 115 -0.25 -13.18 24.56
CA GLY A 115 -1.37 -13.84 25.24
C GLY A 115 -2.03 -14.97 24.43
N ARG A 116 -3.22 -15.38 24.90
CA ARG A 116 -4.10 -16.37 24.28
C ARG A 116 -4.61 -15.92 22.93
N THR A 117 -4.54 -16.81 21.94
CA THR A 117 -5.03 -16.60 20.56
C THR A 117 -6.30 -17.37 20.23
N GLY A 118 -6.71 -18.31 21.09
CA GLY A 118 -7.83 -19.20 20.84
C GLY A 118 -7.47 -20.45 20.03
N LEU A 119 -6.19 -20.72 19.77
CA LEU A 119 -5.73 -21.89 19.02
C LEU A 119 -4.37 -22.37 19.52
N ARG A 120 -4.24 -23.68 19.79
CA ARG A 120 -2.96 -24.32 20.14
C ARG A 120 -2.32 -24.98 18.92
N GLY A 121 -1.09 -25.44 19.08
CA GLY A 121 -0.30 -26.01 17.98
C GLY A 121 0.42 -24.93 17.20
N ARG A 122 1.00 -25.25 16.03
CA ARG A 122 1.75 -24.26 15.23
C ARG A 122 0.90 -23.61 14.13
N GLY A 123 -0.29 -24.15 13.86
CA GLY A 123 -1.06 -23.76 12.69
C GLY A 123 -0.25 -23.97 11.40
N VAL A 124 -0.07 -22.94 10.57
CA VAL A 124 0.76 -23.00 9.36
C VAL A 124 2.23 -22.66 9.58
N LEU A 125 2.63 -22.25 10.79
CA LEU A 125 4.01 -21.86 11.08
C LEU A 125 4.90 -23.09 11.24
N GLY A 126 6.16 -22.98 10.79
CA GLY A 126 7.09 -24.11 10.80
C GLY A 126 7.65 -24.39 12.19
N ARG A 127 7.96 -23.33 12.95
CA ARG A 127 8.67 -23.42 14.23
C ARG A 127 7.72 -23.31 15.42
N TRP A 128 8.03 -24.02 16.49
CA TRP A 128 7.48 -23.71 17.81
C TRP A 128 8.13 -22.43 18.36
N GLY A 129 7.33 -21.55 18.94
CA GLY A 129 7.78 -20.25 19.45
C GLY A 129 7.89 -19.18 18.35
N PRO A 130 8.90 -18.30 18.40
CA PRO A 130 9.06 -17.25 17.42
C PRO A 130 9.45 -17.83 16.05
N ASN A 131 8.79 -17.35 15.00
CA ASN A 131 9.09 -17.59 13.60
C ASN A 131 9.58 -16.25 13.04
N HIS A 132 10.90 -16.13 12.88
CA HIS A 132 11.53 -14.87 12.49
C HIS A 132 11.35 -14.59 11.00
N ALA A 133 10.95 -13.36 10.69
CA ALA A 133 10.90 -12.77 9.38
C ALA A 133 11.83 -11.55 9.30
N ALA A 134 12.08 -11.08 8.09
CA ALA A 134 12.78 -9.83 7.85
C ALA A 134 12.08 -9.05 6.72
N ASP A 135 11.85 -7.76 6.97
CA ASP A 135 11.06 -6.89 6.10
C ASP A 135 11.91 -5.70 5.63
N PRO A 136 12.51 -5.79 4.42
CA PRO A 136 13.31 -4.71 3.84
C PRO A 136 12.40 -3.65 3.21
N ILE A 137 12.35 -2.47 3.82
CA ILE A 137 11.69 -1.31 3.24
C ILE A 137 12.69 -0.52 2.42
N VAL A 138 12.76 -0.79 1.12
CA VAL A 138 13.51 0.04 0.19
C VAL A 138 12.69 1.27 -0.18
N SER A 139 13.23 2.45 0.11
CA SER A 139 12.50 3.72 -0.03
C SER A 139 13.31 4.79 -0.74
N ARG A 140 12.62 5.80 -1.27
CA ARG A 140 13.21 6.99 -1.90
C ARG A 140 12.29 8.20 -1.75
N ILE A 141 12.84 9.39 -1.94
CA ILE A 141 12.02 10.59 -2.21
C ILE A 141 11.90 10.74 -3.73
N HIS A 142 10.66 10.78 -4.23
CA HIS A 142 10.38 10.99 -5.65
C HIS A 142 9.33 12.10 -5.79
N HIS A 143 9.71 13.20 -6.46
CA HIS A 143 8.89 14.41 -6.58
C HIS A 143 8.37 14.94 -5.22
N GLY A 144 9.24 14.96 -4.20
CA GLY A 144 8.91 15.44 -2.86
C GLY A 144 8.05 14.48 -2.03
N GLN A 145 7.71 13.30 -2.56
CA GLN A 145 6.94 12.29 -1.84
C GLN A 145 7.81 11.11 -1.44
N LEU A 146 7.67 10.67 -0.19
CA LEU A 146 8.28 9.43 0.27
C LEU A 146 7.56 8.24 -0.36
N GLN A 147 8.33 7.40 -1.05
CA GLN A 147 7.85 6.18 -1.68
C GLN A 147 8.62 4.97 -1.15
N PHE A 148 7.96 3.81 -1.14
CA PHE A 148 8.60 2.53 -0.87
C PHE A 148 8.23 1.49 -1.93
N VAL A 149 9.04 0.45 -2.07
CA VAL A 149 8.74 -0.68 -2.95
C VAL A 149 7.75 -1.61 -2.26
N GLY A 150 6.59 -1.80 -2.87
CA GLY A 150 5.60 -2.79 -2.44
C GLY A 150 5.37 -3.87 -3.48
N ILE A 151 5.03 -5.07 -3.01
CA ILE A 151 4.63 -6.22 -3.82
C ILE A 151 3.18 -6.60 -3.55
N ALA A 152 2.46 -7.09 -4.56
CA ALA A 152 1.15 -7.69 -4.38
C ALA A 152 1.31 -9.20 -4.27
N ARG A 153 1.01 -9.75 -3.09
CA ARG A 153 1.17 -11.18 -2.80
C ARG A 153 0.33 -12.04 -3.75
N ARG A 154 0.86 -13.17 -4.23
CA ARG A 154 0.13 -14.08 -5.12
C ARG A 154 -1.10 -14.72 -4.50
N ASP A 155 -1.07 -14.99 -3.20
CA ASP A 155 -2.14 -15.72 -2.51
C ASP A 155 -3.40 -14.89 -2.21
N SER A 156 -3.22 -13.59 -1.96
CA SER A 156 -4.25 -12.69 -1.42
C SER A 156 -4.49 -11.47 -2.30
N GLY A 157 -3.53 -11.10 -3.15
CA GLY A 157 -3.54 -9.84 -3.90
C GLY A 157 -3.37 -8.61 -3.02
N GLU A 158 -3.10 -8.78 -1.72
CA GLU A 158 -2.83 -7.69 -0.79
C GLU A 158 -1.42 -7.15 -1.00
N TRP A 159 -1.28 -5.81 -0.89
CA TRP A 159 0.02 -5.15 -0.98
C TRP A 159 0.81 -5.39 0.31
N ALA A 160 2.10 -5.64 0.18
CA ALA A 160 2.99 -5.95 1.28
C ALA A 160 4.40 -5.40 1.03
N ILE A 161 5.20 -5.32 2.09
CA ILE A 161 6.64 -5.15 2.02
C ILE A 161 7.20 -6.48 1.44
N PRO A 162 8.19 -6.42 0.53
CA PRO A 162 8.86 -7.62 -0.03
C PRO A 162 9.79 -8.27 1.00
N GLY A 163 9.20 -8.79 2.06
CA GLY A 163 9.89 -9.53 3.12
C GLY A 163 9.46 -10.99 3.16
N GLY A 164 10.20 -11.77 3.94
CA GLY A 164 9.97 -13.20 4.09
C GLY A 164 10.65 -13.77 5.32
N MET A 165 10.70 -15.10 5.37
CA MET A 165 11.15 -15.82 6.57
C MET A 165 12.68 -15.89 6.60
N VAL A 166 13.26 -15.80 7.80
CA VAL A 166 14.69 -16.04 8.00
C VAL A 166 14.95 -17.53 7.85
N ASP A 167 15.86 -17.88 6.94
CA ASP A 167 16.25 -19.27 6.72
C ASP A 167 17.10 -19.82 7.87
N ALA A 168 17.15 -21.15 7.99
CA ALA A 168 17.91 -21.81 9.03
C ALA A 168 19.41 -21.48 8.91
N GLY A 169 19.97 -20.81 9.92
CA GLY A 169 21.37 -20.39 9.95
C GLY A 169 21.68 -19.11 9.18
N GLU A 170 20.67 -18.48 8.58
CA GLU A 170 20.83 -17.22 7.86
C GLU A 170 20.88 -16.02 8.84
N ASP A 171 21.72 -15.03 8.53
CA ASP A 171 21.73 -13.75 9.23
C ASP A 171 20.61 -12.83 8.72
N ILE A 172 20.05 -12.02 9.61
CA ILE A 172 18.93 -11.10 9.28
C ILE A 172 19.29 -10.15 8.13
N GLN A 173 20.54 -9.66 8.04
CA GLN A 173 20.95 -8.78 6.95
C GLN A 173 20.95 -9.50 5.61
N GLU A 174 21.38 -10.77 5.58
CA GLU A 174 21.34 -11.60 4.38
C GLU A 174 19.89 -11.91 3.99
N THR A 175 19.00 -12.22 4.96
CA THR A 175 17.56 -12.38 4.69
C THR A 175 16.97 -11.12 4.07
N LEU A 176 17.21 -9.93 4.63
CA LEU A 176 16.71 -8.66 4.08
C LEU A 176 17.14 -8.44 2.62
N LYS A 177 18.40 -8.73 2.32
CA LYS A 177 18.95 -8.61 0.96
C LYS A 177 18.36 -9.67 0.03
N ARG A 178 18.31 -10.93 0.47
CA ARG A 178 17.77 -12.06 -0.30
C ARG A 178 16.31 -11.84 -0.65
N GLU A 179 15.47 -11.59 0.34
CA GLU A 179 14.03 -11.38 0.16
C GLU A 179 13.74 -10.23 -0.80
N PHE A 180 14.40 -9.07 -0.63
CA PHE A 180 14.22 -7.97 -1.59
C PHE A 180 14.68 -8.37 -3.00
N THR A 181 15.78 -9.10 -3.12
CA THR A 181 16.31 -9.51 -4.43
C THR A 181 15.39 -10.51 -5.13
N GLU A 182 14.86 -11.49 -4.40
CA GLU A 182 13.96 -12.51 -4.93
C GLU A 182 12.61 -11.90 -5.29
N GLU A 183 12.01 -11.14 -4.38
CA GLU A 183 10.64 -10.64 -4.51
C GLU A 183 10.52 -9.39 -5.39
N ALA A 184 11.53 -8.51 -5.37
CA ALA A 184 11.47 -7.21 -6.04
C ALA A 184 12.47 -7.02 -7.18
N LEU A 185 13.44 -7.92 -7.34
CA LEU A 185 14.45 -7.88 -8.42
C LEU A 185 14.49 -9.14 -9.28
N ASP A 186 13.55 -10.08 -9.10
CA ASP A 186 13.49 -11.36 -9.85
C ASP A 186 14.83 -12.13 -9.78
N GLY A 187 15.46 -12.13 -8.60
CA GLY A 187 16.76 -12.77 -8.35
C GLY A 187 17.97 -12.02 -8.92
N LYS A 188 17.76 -10.92 -9.68
CA LYS A 188 18.86 -10.19 -10.31
C LYS A 188 19.66 -9.38 -9.29
N LYS A 189 20.96 -9.64 -9.22
CA LYS A 189 21.91 -8.90 -8.37
C LYS A 189 22.40 -7.64 -9.05
N TYR A 190 22.51 -6.58 -8.26
CA TYR A 190 22.99 -5.26 -8.65
C TYR A 190 24.10 -4.84 -7.66
N PRO A 191 25.39 -4.87 -8.06
CA PRO A 191 26.50 -4.51 -7.18
C PRO A 191 26.37 -3.11 -6.57
N GLU A 192 25.76 -2.18 -7.28
CA GLU A 192 25.49 -0.83 -6.78
C GLU A 192 24.59 -0.80 -5.53
N LEU A 193 23.76 -1.84 -5.32
CA LEU A 193 22.91 -1.95 -4.14
C LEU A 193 23.68 -2.37 -2.89
N ASP A 194 24.91 -2.89 -3.01
CA ASP A 194 25.71 -3.25 -1.83
C ASP A 194 25.95 -2.04 -0.93
N MET A 195 26.12 -0.85 -1.52
CA MET A 195 26.23 0.40 -0.77
C MET A 195 24.91 0.85 -0.12
N LEU A 196 23.77 0.51 -0.73
CA LEU A 196 22.45 0.76 -0.15
C LEU A 196 22.22 -0.15 1.07
N TRP A 197 22.57 -1.43 0.98
CA TRP A 197 22.42 -2.40 2.06
C TRP A 197 23.24 -2.05 3.30
N CYS A 198 24.38 -1.38 3.15
CA CYS A 198 25.17 -0.90 4.29
C CYS A 198 24.54 0.29 5.04
N LYS A 199 23.49 0.92 4.49
CA LYS A 199 22.85 2.13 5.07
C LYS A 199 21.52 1.84 5.77
N GLY A 200 21.22 0.58 6.05
CA GLY A 200 19.97 0.17 6.69
C GLY A 200 19.75 0.81 8.07
N VAL A 201 18.54 1.31 8.32
CA VAL A 201 18.09 1.76 9.65
C VAL A 201 16.95 0.88 10.14
N GLU A 202 17.16 0.21 11.28
CA GLU A 202 16.12 -0.60 11.92
C GLU A 202 14.98 0.29 12.43
N LEU A 203 13.79 0.07 11.90
CA LEU A 203 12.56 0.75 12.31
C LEU A 203 11.84 0.00 13.42
N TYR A 204 11.88 -1.33 13.36
CA TYR A 204 11.12 -2.20 14.26
C TYR A 204 11.81 -3.55 14.42
N ARG A 205 11.70 -4.11 15.62
CA ARG A 205 12.09 -5.48 15.94
C ARG A 205 11.16 -6.00 17.02
N GLY A 206 10.46 -7.09 16.75
CA GLY A 206 9.51 -7.62 17.74
C GLY A 206 8.38 -8.45 17.17
N TYR A 207 7.39 -8.66 18.04
CA TYR A 207 6.18 -9.41 17.78
C TYR A 207 5.25 -8.75 16.75
N VAL A 208 4.79 -9.53 15.77
CA VAL A 208 3.80 -9.06 14.78
C VAL A 208 2.44 -9.67 15.08
N ASP A 209 1.40 -8.85 15.23
CA ASP A 209 0.02 -9.36 15.26
C ASP A 209 -0.36 -9.85 13.86
N ASP A 210 -0.28 -11.17 13.68
CA ASP A 210 -0.41 -11.86 12.41
C ASP A 210 -1.48 -12.96 12.52
N PRO A 211 -2.39 -13.11 11.54
CA PRO A 211 -3.43 -14.14 11.57
C PRO A 211 -2.91 -15.58 11.71
N ARG A 212 -1.63 -15.83 11.38
CA ARG A 212 -0.97 -17.13 11.56
C ARG A 212 -0.65 -17.45 13.02
N ASN A 213 -0.55 -16.47 13.90
CA ASN A 213 -0.10 -16.70 15.28
C ASN A 213 -1.06 -17.62 16.05
N THR A 214 -0.50 -18.52 16.83
CA THR A 214 -1.21 -19.42 17.75
C THR A 214 -0.73 -19.16 19.17
N ASP A 215 -1.23 -19.95 20.11
CA ASP A 215 -0.74 -19.96 21.50
C ASP A 215 0.70 -20.44 21.59
N ASN A 216 1.19 -21.19 20.59
CA ASN A 216 2.48 -21.88 20.66
C ASN A 216 3.47 -21.52 19.54
N ALA A 217 3.07 -20.72 18.56
CA ALA A 217 3.92 -20.23 17.48
C ALA A 217 3.47 -18.83 17.05
N TRP A 218 4.39 -17.91 16.81
CA TRP A 218 4.06 -16.54 16.41
C TRP A 218 5.12 -15.95 15.50
N ILE A 219 4.74 -14.92 14.74
CA ILE A 219 5.64 -14.16 13.89
C ILE A 219 6.36 -13.09 14.72
N GLU A 220 7.66 -12.99 14.50
CA GLU A 220 8.44 -11.82 14.87
C GLU A 220 9.21 -11.34 13.65
N THR A 221 9.40 -10.04 13.49
CA THR A 221 10.12 -9.50 12.35
C THR A 221 11.15 -8.46 12.76
N VAL A 222 12.12 -8.23 11.87
CA VAL A 222 12.98 -7.05 11.86
C VAL A 222 12.65 -6.25 10.61
N VAL A 223 12.22 -5.01 10.80
CA VAL A 223 11.94 -4.07 9.72
C VAL A 223 13.10 -3.12 9.60
N VAL A 224 13.74 -3.10 8.43
CA VAL A 224 14.88 -2.22 8.16
C VAL A 224 14.56 -1.36 6.96
N ASN A 225 14.74 -0.06 7.11
CA ASN A 225 14.64 0.88 6.02
C ASN A 225 15.98 1.07 5.32
N PHE A 226 15.98 0.84 4.00
CA PHE A 226 17.10 1.13 3.12
C PHE A 226 16.68 2.31 2.23
N HIS A 227 17.07 3.52 2.62
CA HIS A 227 16.69 4.73 1.91
C HIS A 227 17.74 5.13 0.88
N ASP A 228 17.31 5.30 -0.38
CA ASP A 228 18.17 5.75 -1.46
C ASP A 228 18.20 7.28 -1.57
N ASN A 229 19.24 7.88 -1.00
CA ASN A 229 19.56 9.30 -1.16
C ASN A 229 20.51 9.58 -2.34
N ASP A 230 21.22 8.55 -2.82
CA ASP A 230 22.37 8.69 -3.73
C ASP A 230 22.03 8.27 -5.17
N GLY A 231 20.82 7.77 -5.40
CA GLY A 231 20.35 7.33 -6.70
C GLY A 231 20.83 5.93 -7.10
N TYR A 232 21.16 5.06 -6.15
CA TYR A 232 21.54 3.68 -6.42
C TYR A 232 20.44 2.91 -7.16
N LEU A 233 19.17 3.29 -6.97
CA LEU A 233 18.02 2.66 -7.61
C LEU A 233 17.73 3.18 -9.02
N ASN A 234 18.42 4.23 -9.49
CA ASN A 234 18.13 4.86 -10.79
C ASN A 234 18.32 3.91 -11.98
N ASN A 235 19.28 2.99 -11.88
CA ASN A 235 19.59 2.00 -12.92
C ASN A 235 19.06 0.60 -12.59
N VAL A 236 18.34 0.46 -11.48
CA VAL A 236 17.77 -0.81 -11.04
C VAL A 236 16.39 -0.98 -11.65
N THR A 237 16.20 -2.10 -12.34
CA THR A 237 14.89 -2.47 -12.90
C THR A 237 14.21 -3.36 -11.88
N LEU A 238 13.20 -2.82 -11.20
CA LEU A 238 12.38 -3.62 -10.31
C LEU A 238 11.50 -4.57 -11.12
N LYS A 239 11.46 -5.83 -10.72
CA LYS A 239 10.65 -6.88 -11.35
C LYS A 239 10.13 -7.80 -10.26
N ALA A 240 8.82 -8.03 -10.27
CA ALA A 240 8.19 -8.96 -9.33
C ALA A 240 8.78 -10.37 -9.55
N GLY A 241 9.20 -11.01 -8.45
CA GLY A 241 9.62 -12.41 -8.45
C GLY A 241 8.46 -13.39 -8.60
N ASP A 242 8.77 -14.68 -8.48
CA ASP A 242 7.78 -15.76 -8.66
C ASP A 242 6.60 -15.67 -7.68
N ASP A 243 6.80 -15.16 -6.47
CA ASP A 243 5.78 -15.09 -5.42
C ASP A 243 4.95 -13.79 -5.43
N ALA A 244 5.29 -12.84 -6.31
CA ALA A 244 4.59 -11.56 -6.45
C ALA A 244 3.88 -11.44 -7.82
N ILE A 245 2.61 -10.98 -7.81
CA ILE A 245 1.86 -10.75 -9.06
C ILE A 245 2.22 -9.38 -9.65
N LYS A 246 2.45 -8.40 -8.77
CA LYS A 246 2.72 -7.00 -9.15
C LYS A 246 3.74 -6.41 -8.20
N LEU A 247 4.48 -5.43 -8.71
CA LEU A 247 5.40 -4.60 -7.97
C LEU A 247 5.17 -3.14 -8.36
N ARG A 248 5.26 -2.22 -7.39
CA ARG A 248 5.28 -0.78 -7.66
C ARG A 248 5.94 0.00 -6.54
N TRP A 249 6.30 1.24 -6.87
CA TRP A 249 6.50 2.28 -5.88
C TRP A 249 5.14 2.71 -5.29
N ILE A 250 5.03 2.69 -3.97
CA ILE A 250 3.85 3.11 -3.22
C ILE A 250 4.19 4.38 -2.44
N THR A 251 3.38 5.43 -2.62
CA THR A 251 3.53 6.67 -1.85
C THR A 251 3.00 6.47 -0.43
N VAL A 252 3.81 6.82 0.56
CA VAL A 252 3.55 6.58 1.98
C VAL A 252 2.29 7.30 2.50
N SER A 253 2.06 8.55 2.06
CA SER A 253 0.94 9.38 2.51
C SER A 253 -0.44 8.95 1.99
N VAL A 254 -0.53 7.92 1.13
CA VAL A 254 -1.81 7.49 0.53
C VAL A 254 -2.64 6.62 1.48
N GLY A 255 -2.04 6.14 2.59
CA GLY A 255 -2.75 5.26 3.52
C GLY A 255 -3.18 3.94 2.87
N GLU A 256 -2.34 3.41 1.97
CA GLU A 256 -2.60 2.15 1.28
C GLU A 256 -2.82 1.01 2.27
N LYS A 257 -3.83 0.18 2.01
CA LYS A 257 -4.14 -0.97 2.86
C LYS A 257 -3.12 -2.07 2.62
N LEU A 258 -2.34 -2.40 3.65
CA LEU A 258 -1.26 -3.39 3.56
C LEU A 258 -1.56 -4.65 4.35
N TYR A 259 -0.93 -5.75 3.94
CA TYR A 259 -1.02 -7.05 4.59
C TYR A 259 -0.58 -6.98 6.06
N SER A 260 -1.28 -7.71 6.92
CA SER A 260 -0.94 -7.87 8.34
C SER A 260 -0.74 -6.52 9.04
N SER A 261 0.43 -6.28 9.65
CA SER A 261 0.77 -5.05 10.37
C SER A 261 1.71 -4.13 9.58
N HIS A 262 1.84 -4.32 8.27
CA HIS A 262 2.75 -3.52 7.45
C HIS A 262 2.37 -2.03 7.43
N GLU A 263 1.09 -1.69 7.57
CA GLU A 263 0.66 -0.30 7.73
C GLU A 263 1.32 0.39 8.94
N ASP A 264 1.50 -0.32 10.04
CA ASP A 264 2.16 0.22 11.23
C ASP A 264 3.66 0.45 10.96
N PHE A 265 4.30 -0.41 10.17
CA PHE A 265 5.69 -0.22 9.76
C PHE A 265 5.88 0.96 8.80
N ILE A 266 4.92 1.19 7.90
CA ILE A 266 4.93 2.37 7.02
C ILE A 266 4.70 3.66 7.82
N LYS A 267 3.93 3.63 8.91
CA LYS A 267 3.86 4.78 9.84
C LYS A 267 5.19 5.04 10.53
N LEU A 268 5.92 4.00 10.95
CA LEU A 268 7.27 4.15 11.50
C LEU A 268 8.26 4.71 10.46
N LEU A 269 8.14 4.28 9.21
CA LEU A 269 8.91 4.85 8.09
C LEU A 269 8.60 6.34 7.91
N ALA A 270 7.32 6.71 7.89
CA ALA A 270 6.88 8.09 7.75
C ALA A 270 7.45 8.97 8.88
N GLN A 271 7.38 8.48 10.12
CA GLN A 271 7.96 9.14 11.29
C GLN A 271 9.48 9.30 11.18
N HIS A 272 10.20 8.24 10.76
CA HIS A 272 11.65 8.30 10.58
C HIS A 272 12.04 9.41 9.59
N HIS A 273 11.30 9.56 8.49
CA HIS A 273 11.61 10.55 7.45
C HIS A 273 10.96 11.92 7.70
N ASN A 274 10.39 12.16 8.88
CA ASN A 274 9.62 13.37 9.21
C ASN A 274 8.51 13.69 8.20
N CYS A 275 7.95 12.65 7.57
CA CYS A 275 6.83 12.70 6.65
C CYS A 275 5.54 12.30 7.39
N THR A 276 5.31 12.83 8.59
CA THR A 276 4.02 12.64 9.26
C THR A 276 3.00 13.56 8.60
N ASP A 277 1.91 12.99 8.09
CA ASP A 277 0.81 13.70 7.43
C ASP A 277 0.46 15.00 8.16
N THR A 278 0.77 16.13 7.53
CA THR A 278 -0.01 17.34 7.73
C THR A 278 -1.45 17.00 7.33
N GLU A 279 -2.36 17.04 8.30
CA GLU A 279 -3.82 16.89 8.16
C GLU A 279 -4.40 15.46 8.11
N LEU A 280 -4.21 14.68 9.18
CA LEU A 280 -5.24 13.74 9.62
C LEU A 280 -6.01 14.34 10.80
N HIS A 281 -7.07 15.09 10.48
CA HIS A 281 -8.17 15.33 11.41
C HIS A 281 -8.85 13.99 11.73
N TYR A 282 -8.29 13.25 12.70
CA TYR A 282 -9.07 12.29 13.45
C TYR A 282 -9.97 13.08 14.40
N GLY A 283 -11.28 12.87 14.23
CA GLY A 283 -12.31 13.45 15.09
C GLY A 283 -11.98 13.28 16.57
N SER A 284 -12.33 14.32 17.32
CA SER A 284 -12.30 14.42 18.77
C SER A 284 -12.74 13.13 19.47
N GLY A 285 -11.79 12.28 19.81
CA GLY A 285 -11.92 11.20 20.77
C GLY A 285 -11.05 11.54 21.97
N ASN A 286 -11.70 11.86 23.10
CA ASN A 286 -11.07 12.29 24.34
C ASN A 286 -10.01 11.29 24.83
N TYR A 287 -8.73 11.68 24.78
CA TYR A 287 -7.68 11.05 25.57
C TYR A 287 -7.34 11.98 26.74
N TYR A 288 -7.82 11.62 27.93
CA TYR A 288 -7.38 12.22 29.18
C TYR A 288 -5.95 11.76 29.47
N LEU A 289 -4.99 12.68 29.37
CA LEU A 289 -3.66 12.48 29.92
C LEU A 289 -3.74 12.82 31.42
N TYR A 290 -3.80 11.79 32.27
CA TYR A 290 -3.62 11.94 33.72
C TYR A 290 -2.14 12.21 33.99
N ILE A 291 -1.79 13.47 34.21
CA ILE A 291 -0.56 13.87 34.90
C ILE A 291 -0.97 14.59 36.19
N GLY A 292 -0.60 13.97 37.32
CA GLY A 292 -0.91 14.45 38.65
C GLY A 292 -0.14 15.73 39.01
N SER A 293 -0.84 16.55 39.80
CA SER A 293 -0.33 17.49 40.81
C SER A 293 0.59 18.63 40.35
N PHE A 294 0.01 19.82 40.16
CA PHE A 294 0.23 20.95 41.08
C PHE A 294 -0.88 22.01 40.88
N VAL A 295 -1.39 22.53 42.00
CA VAL A 295 -2.52 23.44 42.11
C VAL A 295 -1.97 24.87 42.20
N ALA A 296 -2.45 25.80 41.37
CA ALA A 296 -2.52 27.22 41.69
C ALA A 296 -3.57 27.91 40.82
N SER A 297 -4.65 28.34 41.48
CA SER A 297 -5.77 29.09 40.94
C SER A 297 -5.45 30.59 40.88
N VAL A 298 -5.81 31.29 39.79
CA VAL A 298 -6.50 32.59 39.83
C VAL A 298 -7.39 32.71 38.59
N ALA A 299 -8.67 32.97 38.81
CA ALA A 299 -9.68 33.25 37.80
C ALA A 299 -9.80 34.76 37.57
N VAL A 300 -9.98 35.21 36.31
CA VAL A 300 -10.72 36.45 35.99
C VAL A 300 -11.47 36.28 34.66
N VAL A 301 -12.79 36.08 34.80
CA VAL A 301 -13.94 36.70 34.11
C VAL A 301 -13.97 36.81 32.57
N SER A 302 -15.04 36.23 32.03
CA SER A 302 -15.61 36.34 30.68
C SER A 302 -16.23 37.69 30.34
N VAL A 303 -16.05 38.20 29.10
CA VAL A 303 -17.07 38.96 28.33
C VAL A 303 -16.88 38.72 26.82
N TRP A 304 -18.00 38.68 26.11
CA TRP A 304 -18.27 38.29 24.72
C TRP A 304 -17.71 39.18 23.59
N SER A 305 -17.65 38.57 22.41
CA SER A 305 -18.20 39.03 21.11
C SER A 305 -17.20 39.12 19.96
N SER A 306 -17.54 38.36 18.91
CA SER A 306 -17.19 38.44 17.49
C SER A 306 -16.21 39.53 17.04
N LEU A 307 -15.14 39.13 16.37
CA LEU A 307 -14.60 39.82 15.19
C LEU A 307 -13.51 38.98 14.49
N ASP A 308 -13.63 38.95 13.18
CA ASP A 308 -12.80 38.26 12.20
C ASP A 308 -11.30 38.58 12.34
N VAL A 309 -10.46 37.54 12.42
CA VAL A 309 -9.02 37.67 12.22
C VAL A 309 -8.70 37.35 10.76
N ILE A 310 -8.64 38.43 10.01
CA ILE A 310 -7.98 38.57 8.72
C ILE A 310 -6.51 38.18 8.87
N VAL A 311 -6.08 37.10 8.21
CA VAL A 311 -4.66 36.84 7.98
C VAL A 311 -4.24 37.59 6.71
N LYS A 312 -3.37 38.57 6.93
CA LYS A 312 -2.64 39.36 5.92
C LYS A 312 -1.90 38.45 4.93
N CYS A 313 -2.23 38.58 3.65
CA CYS A 313 -1.33 38.21 2.55
C CYS A 313 -0.31 39.35 2.32
N PRO A 314 0.96 39.05 1.99
CA PRO A 314 1.94 40.08 1.67
C PRO A 314 1.62 40.77 0.33
N GLU A 315 1.63 42.10 0.37
CA GLU A 315 1.39 42.98 -0.76
C GLU A 315 2.57 42.95 -1.74
N GLY A 316 2.28 42.71 -3.03
CA GLY A 316 3.30 42.83 -4.06
C GLY A 316 2.99 42.18 -5.40
N LEU A 317 1.80 42.37 -5.98
CA LEU A 317 1.60 42.22 -7.43
C LEU A 317 0.28 42.89 -7.90
N ASN A 318 0.38 43.55 -9.05
CA ASN A 318 -0.51 44.60 -9.53
C ASN A 318 -1.80 44.05 -10.19
N LYS A 319 -2.95 44.67 -9.88
CA LYS A 319 -4.32 44.17 -10.14
C LYS A 319 -4.75 44.17 -11.61
N TYR A 320 -3.87 44.60 -12.53
CA TYR A 320 -4.11 44.61 -13.97
C TYR A 320 -3.41 43.46 -14.74
N GLN A 321 -2.70 42.57 -14.04
CA GLN A 321 -2.20 41.30 -14.61
C GLN A 321 -3.09 40.09 -14.29
N ALA A 322 -4.10 40.24 -13.42
CA ALA A 322 -5.04 39.17 -13.05
C ALA A 322 -6.25 38.99 -14.00
N LEU A 323 -6.38 39.85 -15.03
CA LEU A 323 -7.50 39.81 -15.98
C LEU A 323 -7.12 39.24 -17.36
N SER A 324 -5.86 38.84 -17.57
CA SER A 324 -5.39 38.23 -18.83
C SER A 324 -5.31 36.69 -18.80
N THR A 325 -5.69 36.04 -17.70
CA THR A 325 -5.69 34.56 -17.58
C THR A 325 -7.09 33.94 -17.60
N MET A 326 -8.17 34.74 -17.69
CA MET A 326 -9.56 34.27 -17.67
C MET A 326 -10.16 33.97 -19.06
N SER A 327 -9.33 33.60 -20.05
CA SER A 327 -9.80 33.15 -21.39
C SER A 327 -9.14 31.84 -21.83
N ARG A 328 -9.06 30.87 -20.93
CA ARG A 328 -8.88 29.47 -21.30
C ARG A 328 -10.00 28.68 -20.66
N ARG A 329 -10.87 28.09 -21.51
CA ARG A 329 -11.81 27.04 -21.06
C ARG A 329 -11.01 26.07 -20.20
N PRO A 330 -11.51 25.65 -19.01
CA PRO A 330 -10.81 24.64 -18.22
C PRO A 330 -10.49 23.48 -19.15
N GLY A 331 -9.21 23.15 -19.26
CA GLY A 331 -8.81 21.93 -19.95
C GLY A 331 -9.56 20.75 -19.31
N PRO A 332 -9.71 19.62 -20.02
CA PRO A 332 -10.21 18.42 -19.37
C PRO A 332 -9.39 18.17 -18.08
N PRO A 333 -10.04 17.73 -16.98
CA PRO A 333 -9.33 17.45 -15.73
C PRO A 333 -8.14 16.55 -16.01
N SER A 334 -7.01 16.80 -15.34
CA SER A 334 -5.85 15.91 -15.44
C SER A 334 -6.30 14.49 -15.10
N ILE A 335 -5.97 13.56 -15.99
CA ILE A 335 -6.27 12.14 -15.81
C ILE A 335 -5.02 11.37 -15.35
N ASP A 336 -3.94 12.08 -15.02
CA ASP A 336 -2.69 11.48 -14.61
C ASP A 336 -2.87 10.74 -13.28
N GLY A 337 -2.48 9.47 -13.26
CA GLY A 337 -2.65 8.60 -12.09
C GLY A 337 -4.00 7.86 -12.01
N LEU A 338 -4.92 8.07 -12.96
CA LEU A 338 -6.18 7.31 -13.03
C LEU A 338 -6.06 6.07 -13.92
N TYR A 339 -6.71 4.98 -13.52
CA TYR A 339 -6.75 3.74 -14.28
C TYR A 339 -7.97 3.70 -15.18
N SER A 340 -7.73 3.69 -16.49
CA SER A 340 -8.78 3.84 -17.51
C SER A 340 -9.26 2.47 -18.00
N LEU A 341 -10.54 2.18 -17.82
CA LEU A 341 -11.25 1.11 -18.54
C LEU A 341 -11.87 1.68 -19.81
N LYS A 342 -11.67 0.97 -20.92
CA LYS A 342 -12.41 1.17 -22.17
C LYS A 342 -13.60 0.22 -22.18
N ILE A 343 -14.78 0.76 -22.45
CA ILE A 343 -16.04 0.02 -22.52
C ILE A 343 -16.55 0.14 -23.95
N ASP A 344 -16.51 -0.95 -24.70
CA ASP A 344 -16.96 -1.06 -26.07
C ASP A 344 -18.38 -1.66 -26.14
N ASN A 345 -19.07 -1.42 -27.26
CA ASN A 345 -20.42 -1.91 -27.56
C ASN A 345 -21.53 -1.40 -26.62
N ILE A 346 -21.39 -0.17 -26.11
CA ILE A 346 -22.46 0.49 -25.34
C ILE A 346 -23.55 1.06 -26.27
N SER A 347 -24.76 1.23 -25.76
CA SER A 347 -25.86 1.83 -26.53
C SER A 347 -25.51 3.27 -26.95
N TYR A 348 -25.95 3.67 -28.13
CA TYR A 348 -25.80 5.06 -28.60
C TYR A 348 -26.49 6.08 -27.67
N GLN A 349 -27.46 5.62 -26.87
CA GLN A 349 -28.21 6.42 -25.90
C GLN A 349 -27.58 6.43 -24.50
N THR A 350 -26.58 5.58 -24.22
CA THR A 350 -25.93 5.49 -22.90
C THR A 350 -25.29 6.83 -22.52
N ALA A 351 -25.67 7.37 -21.36
CA ALA A 351 -25.13 8.61 -20.81
C ALA A 351 -23.99 8.35 -19.80
N PRO A 352 -23.14 9.36 -19.51
CA PRO A 352 -22.10 9.23 -18.49
C PRO A 352 -22.65 8.84 -17.11
N GLN A 353 -23.87 9.28 -16.76
CA GLN A 353 -24.54 8.93 -15.52
C GLN A 353 -24.89 7.43 -15.43
N ASP A 354 -25.21 6.79 -16.56
CA ASP A 354 -25.53 5.36 -16.59
C ASP A 354 -24.27 4.54 -16.35
N LEU A 355 -23.16 4.92 -16.99
CA LEU A 355 -21.86 4.32 -16.71
C LEU A 355 -21.43 4.55 -15.25
N ARG A 356 -21.71 5.72 -14.67
CA ARG A 356 -21.42 5.97 -13.25
C ARG A 356 -22.15 4.96 -12.36
N ARG A 357 -23.46 4.83 -12.52
CA ARG A 357 -24.29 3.89 -11.73
C ARG A 357 -23.85 2.44 -11.89
N LEU A 358 -23.42 2.05 -13.09
CA LEU A 358 -22.96 0.68 -13.37
C LEU A 358 -21.61 0.38 -12.72
N PHE A 359 -20.70 1.35 -12.66
CA PHE A 359 -19.30 1.13 -12.29
C PHE A 359 -18.94 1.61 -10.87
N GLU A 360 -19.70 2.53 -10.26
CA GLU A 360 -19.37 3.13 -8.94
C GLU A 360 -19.38 2.11 -7.80
N LYS A 361 -20.18 1.04 -7.92
CA LYS A 361 -20.23 -0.06 -6.94
C LYS A 361 -18.93 -0.86 -6.85
N TYR A 362 -18.05 -0.75 -7.84
CA TYR A 362 -16.77 -1.46 -7.85
C TYR A 362 -15.61 -0.60 -7.37
N GLY A 363 -15.83 0.72 -7.18
CA GLY A 363 -14.82 1.65 -6.68
C GLY A 363 -15.09 3.10 -7.05
N GLU A 364 -14.22 3.97 -6.55
CA GLU A 364 -14.37 5.42 -6.75
C GLU A 364 -13.98 5.83 -8.17
N ILE A 365 -14.93 6.47 -8.88
CA ILE A 365 -14.75 6.92 -10.26
C ILE A 365 -14.26 8.37 -10.29
N GLY A 366 -13.03 8.56 -10.78
CA GLY A 366 -12.44 9.89 -11.00
C GLY A 366 -12.99 10.60 -12.24
N ASP A 367 -13.20 9.89 -13.35
CA ASP A 367 -13.67 10.51 -14.60
C ASP A 367 -14.43 9.52 -15.49
N ILE A 368 -15.42 10.03 -16.23
CA ILE A 368 -16.17 9.26 -17.23
C ILE A 368 -16.21 10.06 -18.52
N HIS A 369 -15.83 9.43 -19.62
CA HIS A 369 -15.79 10.08 -20.93
C HIS A 369 -16.39 9.20 -22.02
N ILE A 370 -17.43 9.69 -22.72
CA ILE A 370 -18.04 9.01 -23.87
C ILE A 370 -17.76 9.85 -25.12
N PRO A 371 -16.82 9.42 -25.99
CA PRO A 371 -16.57 10.09 -27.25
C PRO A 371 -17.81 10.14 -28.14
N ARG A 372 -18.10 11.32 -28.71
CA ARG A 372 -19.21 11.54 -29.63
C ARG A 372 -18.68 11.97 -31.00
N ASP A 373 -19.41 11.61 -32.05
CA ASP A 373 -19.16 12.11 -33.39
C ASP A 373 -19.29 13.64 -33.42
N ARG A 374 -18.35 14.28 -34.12
CA ARG A 374 -18.25 15.74 -34.16
C ARG A 374 -19.47 16.37 -34.82
N TYR A 375 -19.98 15.75 -35.88
CA TYR A 375 -21.03 16.27 -36.74
C TYR A 375 -22.41 15.84 -36.25
N THR A 376 -22.60 14.53 -36.03
CA THR A 376 -23.92 13.99 -35.69
C THR A 376 -24.26 14.10 -34.19
N LYS A 377 -23.26 14.42 -33.34
CA LYS A 377 -23.36 14.40 -31.87
C LYS A 377 -23.77 13.06 -31.26
N GLN A 378 -23.82 12.00 -32.07
CA GLN A 378 -24.12 10.66 -31.60
C GLN A 378 -22.89 10.03 -30.93
N SER A 379 -23.10 9.19 -29.94
CA SER A 379 -22.02 8.45 -29.27
C SER A 379 -21.31 7.53 -30.27
N LYS A 380 -20.00 7.31 -30.12
CA LYS A 380 -19.26 6.39 -31.00
C LYS A 380 -19.43 4.91 -30.61
N GLY A 381 -20.35 4.60 -29.70
CA GLY A 381 -20.59 3.23 -29.21
C GLY A 381 -19.51 2.70 -28.25
N PHE A 382 -18.65 3.57 -27.72
CA PHE A 382 -17.68 3.23 -26.67
C PHE A 382 -17.49 4.39 -25.68
N GLY A 383 -17.01 4.06 -24.49
CA GLY A 383 -16.74 5.02 -23.42
C GLY A 383 -15.52 4.64 -22.59
N PHE A 384 -15.11 5.54 -21.72
CA PHE A 384 -14.04 5.34 -20.76
C PHE A 384 -14.53 5.63 -19.35
N VAL A 385 -14.25 4.72 -18.43
CA VAL A 385 -14.44 4.93 -16.98
C VAL A 385 -13.08 4.86 -16.33
N ARG A 386 -12.74 5.90 -15.57
CA ARG A 386 -11.45 6.05 -14.91
C ARG A 386 -11.63 5.91 -13.42
N PHE A 387 -10.95 4.93 -12.84
CA PHE A 387 -10.91 4.71 -11.39
C PHE A 387 -9.65 5.33 -10.79
N TYR A 388 -9.73 5.76 -9.54
CA TYR A 388 -8.55 6.13 -8.75
C TYR A 388 -7.68 4.90 -8.44
N SER A 389 -8.31 3.74 -8.23
CA SER A 389 -7.65 2.48 -7.93
C SER A 389 -7.61 1.55 -9.14
N ARG A 390 -6.43 0.98 -9.43
CA ARG A 390 -6.28 -0.05 -10.48
C ARG A 390 -7.05 -1.32 -10.13
N ARG A 391 -7.09 -1.67 -8.84
CA ARG A 391 -7.80 -2.87 -8.37
C ARG A 391 -9.29 -2.73 -8.65
N ASP A 392 -9.84 -1.54 -8.42
CA ASP A 392 -11.25 -1.25 -8.65
C ASP A 392 -11.55 -1.31 -10.15
N ALA A 393 -10.65 -0.79 -10.99
CA ALA A 393 -10.73 -0.93 -12.43
C ALA A 393 -10.66 -2.39 -12.90
N GLU A 394 -9.72 -3.20 -12.41
CA GLU A 394 -9.61 -4.62 -12.77
C GLU A 394 -10.80 -5.44 -12.26
N TYR A 395 -11.25 -5.19 -11.02
CA TYR A 395 -12.42 -5.85 -10.46
C TYR A 395 -13.69 -5.49 -11.23
N ALA A 396 -13.83 -4.22 -11.62
CA ALA A 396 -14.91 -3.80 -12.49
C ALA A 396 -14.82 -4.44 -13.88
N MET A 397 -13.61 -4.58 -14.45
CA MET A 397 -13.38 -5.27 -15.72
C MET A 397 -13.82 -6.73 -15.64
N ASP A 398 -13.32 -7.49 -14.67
CA ASP A 398 -13.65 -8.92 -14.52
C ASP A 398 -15.14 -9.17 -14.29
N ARG A 399 -15.86 -8.23 -13.66
CA ARG A 399 -17.28 -8.36 -13.34
C ARG A 399 -18.21 -7.85 -14.45
N MET A 400 -17.74 -6.94 -15.30
CA MET A 400 -18.57 -6.26 -16.30
C MET A 400 -18.23 -6.64 -17.74
N ASP A 401 -17.06 -7.22 -18.00
CA ASP A 401 -16.76 -7.75 -19.34
C ASP A 401 -17.74 -8.88 -19.70
N GLY A 402 -18.34 -8.81 -20.89
CA GLY A 402 -19.37 -9.76 -21.33
C GLY A 402 -20.75 -9.60 -20.68
N ARG A 403 -21.00 -8.54 -19.90
CA ARG A 403 -22.34 -8.29 -19.33
C ARG A 403 -23.29 -7.67 -20.34
N TRP A 404 -24.57 -8.03 -20.22
CA TRP A 404 -25.65 -7.42 -21.00
C TRP A 404 -26.14 -6.13 -20.34
N VAL A 405 -26.00 -5.00 -21.04
CA VAL A 405 -26.44 -3.66 -20.64
C VAL A 405 -27.20 -3.04 -21.81
N ASP A 406 -28.42 -2.52 -21.56
CA ASP A 406 -29.28 -1.90 -22.58
C ASP A 406 -29.49 -2.76 -23.84
N GLY A 407 -29.65 -4.07 -23.65
CA GLY A 407 -29.86 -5.04 -24.74
C GLY A 407 -28.61 -5.34 -25.58
N ARG A 408 -27.42 -4.93 -25.14
CA ARG A 408 -26.14 -5.21 -25.79
C ARG A 408 -25.15 -5.83 -24.82
N GLU A 409 -24.33 -6.75 -25.31
CA GLU A 409 -23.19 -7.29 -24.54
C GLU A 409 -22.02 -6.30 -24.58
N ILE A 410 -21.70 -5.68 -23.46
CA ILE A 410 -20.57 -4.74 -23.38
C ILE A 410 -19.24 -5.48 -23.28
N ARG A 411 -18.19 -4.88 -23.82
CA ARG A 411 -16.81 -5.37 -23.65
C ARG A 411 -16.02 -4.39 -22.83
N VAL A 412 -15.39 -4.85 -21.76
CA VAL A 412 -14.63 -4.01 -20.83
C VAL A 412 -13.19 -4.46 -20.84
N ALA A 413 -12.27 -3.55 -21.16
CA ALA A 413 -10.84 -3.84 -21.20
C ALA A 413 -10.03 -2.67 -20.64
N MET A 414 -8.84 -2.95 -20.10
CA MET A 414 -7.89 -1.90 -19.75
C MET A 414 -7.50 -1.09 -20.98
N ALA A 415 -7.69 0.23 -20.91
CA ALA A 415 -7.36 1.12 -22.02
C ALA A 415 -5.85 1.19 -22.20
N ARG A 416 -5.38 0.85 -23.41
CA ARG A 416 -3.96 0.91 -23.78
C ARG A 416 -3.48 2.31 -24.19
N TYR A 417 -4.34 3.34 -24.09
CA TYR A 417 -4.06 4.68 -24.60
C TYR A 417 -4.60 5.76 -23.65
N GLU A 418 -3.77 6.79 -23.44
CA GLU A 418 -4.21 8.08 -22.90
C GLU A 418 -5.33 8.69 -23.77
N ARG A 419 -6.16 9.55 -23.18
CA ARG A 419 -7.37 10.11 -23.82
C ARG A 419 -7.03 10.67 -25.21
N PRO A 420 -7.72 10.28 -26.30
CA PRO A 420 -7.58 10.98 -27.57
C PRO A 420 -7.92 12.46 -27.35
N ILE A 421 -6.93 13.34 -27.55
CA ILE A 421 -7.15 14.78 -27.51
C ILE A 421 -8.10 15.08 -28.66
N ASP A 422 -9.36 15.42 -28.35
CA ASP A 422 -10.25 16.05 -29.34
C ASP A 422 -9.48 17.22 -29.95
N GLU A 423 -9.28 17.21 -31.28
CA GLU A 423 -8.45 18.14 -32.07
C GLU A 423 -8.80 19.64 -31.95
N ARG A 424 -9.62 20.03 -30.98
CA ARG A 424 -9.96 21.41 -30.65
C ARG A 424 -8.81 22.18 -29.95
N SER A 425 -7.76 21.51 -29.45
CA SER A 425 -6.68 22.17 -28.71
C SER A 425 -5.37 22.41 -29.48
N ARG A 426 -5.24 21.96 -30.73
CA ARG A 426 -4.00 22.16 -31.53
C ARG A 426 -4.03 23.37 -32.47
N ASN A 427 -5.10 24.16 -32.51
CA ASN A 427 -5.17 25.36 -33.34
C ASN A 427 -5.22 26.63 -32.47
N GLY A 428 -4.08 26.99 -31.91
CA GLY A 428 -3.94 28.17 -31.04
C GLY A 428 -2.48 28.54 -30.82
N GLY A 429 -1.87 29.20 -31.80
CA GLY A 429 -0.70 30.06 -31.56
C GLY A 429 0.66 29.49 -31.95
N SER A 430 0.97 29.52 -33.26
CA SER A 430 2.34 29.82 -33.71
C SER A 430 2.25 30.88 -34.81
N GLY A 431 1.98 32.11 -34.37
CA GLY A 431 2.17 33.32 -35.16
C GLY A 431 3.64 33.74 -35.08
N GLY A 432 4.49 33.11 -35.88
CA GLY A 432 5.86 33.53 -36.10
C GLY A 432 5.92 34.48 -37.30
N TYR A 433 6.17 35.76 -37.02
CA TYR A 433 6.56 36.77 -37.99
C TYR A 433 7.63 36.24 -38.96
N ARG A 434 7.32 36.17 -40.26
CA ARG A 434 8.30 36.45 -41.32
C ARG A 434 7.60 37.10 -42.50
N SER A 435 8.00 38.34 -42.73
CA SER A 435 7.65 39.20 -43.84
C SER A 435 7.96 38.53 -45.18
N SER A 436 7.07 38.73 -46.17
CA SER A 436 7.37 39.54 -47.37
C SER A 436 6.57 39.05 -48.57
N ARG A 437 5.79 40.00 -49.11
CA ARG A 437 5.41 40.18 -50.52
C ARG A 437 4.33 39.29 -51.15
N ARG A 438 3.20 39.99 -51.34
CA ARG A 438 2.41 40.15 -52.58
C ARG A 438 1.17 39.26 -52.79
N ARG A 439 0.07 39.94 -52.41
CA ARG A 439 -1.35 39.93 -52.78
C ARG A 439 -1.82 39.43 -54.18
N PRO A 440 -3.15 39.16 -54.30
CA PRO A 440 -3.78 38.08 -55.08
C PRO A 440 -4.89 38.55 -56.06
N TRP A 441 -5.44 37.69 -56.93
CA TRP A 441 -6.73 37.97 -57.63
C TRP A 441 -7.57 36.70 -57.94
N PHE A 442 -8.83 36.67 -57.44
CA PHE A 442 -10.13 36.15 -57.98
C PHE A 442 -10.23 34.70 -58.54
N ALA A 443 -11.38 34.02 -58.67
CA ALA A 443 -12.69 33.93 -58.01
C ALA A 443 -13.44 32.74 -58.67
N ALA A 444 -14.34 32.11 -57.93
CA ALA A 444 -15.60 31.45 -58.35
C ALA A 444 -15.62 30.11 -59.16
N ALA A 445 -16.36 29.16 -58.56
CA ALA A 445 -17.44 28.31 -59.13
C ALA A 445 -17.12 27.34 -60.30
N ALA A 446 -17.79 26.21 -60.52
CA ALA A 446 -18.72 25.31 -59.84
C ALA A 446 -19.01 24.17 -60.86
N VAL A 447 -19.71 23.11 -60.40
CA VAL A 447 -20.52 22.15 -61.21
C VAL A 447 -19.83 20.87 -61.75
N ALA A 448 -20.02 19.81 -60.95
CA ALA A 448 -20.73 18.55 -61.23
C ALA A 448 -20.41 17.63 -62.44
N ALA A 449 -20.39 16.34 -62.07
CA ALA A 449 -21.05 15.18 -62.70
C ALA A 449 -20.29 14.34 -63.75
N ALA A 450 -19.88 13.16 -63.26
CA ALA A 450 -20.31 11.82 -63.69
C ALA A 450 -19.80 11.20 -65.02
N ALA A 451 -19.13 10.06 -64.81
CA ALA A 451 -19.34 8.76 -65.43
C ALA A 451 -18.58 8.36 -66.72
N ASN A 452 -17.88 7.24 -66.54
CA ASN A 452 -17.94 6.00 -67.34
C ASN A 452 -16.86 5.67 -68.39
N HIS A 453 -16.54 4.37 -68.39
CA HIS A 453 -15.82 3.52 -69.37
C HIS A 453 -14.29 3.54 -69.32
N ARG A 454 -13.66 2.49 -68.76
CA ARG A 454 -13.33 1.16 -69.34
C ARG A 454 -12.12 1.17 -70.30
N ASN A 455 -11.07 0.51 -69.82
CA ASN A 455 -10.14 -0.42 -70.47
C ASN A 455 -9.16 0.02 -71.58
N THR A 456 -7.89 -0.32 -71.28
CA THR A 456 -6.84 -0.97 -72.09
C THR A 456 -6.15 -0.19 -73.19
N VAL A 457 -4.83 -0.04 -72.99
CA VAL A 457 -3.80 -0.47 -73.95
C VAL A 457 -2.92 -1.49 -73.24
#